data_AF-A0A9W3HF18-F1
#
_entry.id   AF-A0A9W3HF18-F1
#
_cell.length_a   1.000
_cell.length_b   1.000
_cell.length_c   1.000
_cell.angle_alpha   90.00
_cell.angle_beta   90.00
_cell.angle_gamma   90.00
#
_symmetry.space_group_name_H-M   'P 1'
#
loop_
_entity.id
_entity.type
_entity.pdbx_description
1 polymer ?
#
loop_
_entity_poly.entity_id
_entity_poly.type
_entity_poly.pdbx_seq_one_letter_code
_entity_poly.pdbx_strand_id
1 'polypeptide(L)'
;MDPLAQAFQEEMAKFREQLDARRVPVSCALVALMAHGGPQGQLLGADGQEVQPEVLVQELSRCGALVGRPKIFLLQACRGGHRDAGMGPTALPWFWRWLRAPPATPSQADVIQIYADVQGSFPRGPIPGSSDQADILMVYAAAEGCVAYRDEKGSDFIQTLVEVLRADPRRDLLELMTEVGRELKTLRLRTGWSAADLSGQSAGV
;
A
#
# COMPACT_ATOMS: atom_id res chain seq x y z
N MET A 1 7.68 13.02 14.08
CA MET A 1 8.89 12.20 13.86
C MET A 1 8.41 10.95 13.16
N ASP A 2 8.94 10.66 11.98
CA ASP A 2 8.61 9.44 11.26
C ASP A 2 9.20 8.22 11.99
N PRO A 3 8.54 7.05 11.95
CA PRO A 3 9.01 5.87 12.66
C PRO A 3 10.31 5.34 12.04
N LEU A 4 11.17 4.77 12.88
CA LEU A 4 12.30 3.96 12.44
C LEU A 4 11.79 2.66 11.83
N ALA A 5 12.59 2.01 10.98
CA ALA A 5 12.23 0.72 10.39
C ALA A 5 11.86 -0.33 11.46
N GLN A 6 12.64 -0.40 12.55
CA GLN A 6 12.38 -1.31 13.66
C GLN A 6 11.01 -1.06 14.33
N ALA A 7 10.57 0.20 14.40
CA ALA A 7 9.32 0.56 15.06
C ALA A 7 8.08 -0.02 14.35
N PHE A 8 8.13 -0.26 13.03
CA PHE A 8 7.05 -0.94 12.32
C PHE A 8 6.80 -2.36 12.86
N GLN A 9 7.87 -3.11 13.10
CA GLN A 9 7.77 -4.47 13.61
C GLN A 9 7.34 -4.49 15.07
N GLU A 10 7.89 -3.58 15.89
CA GLU A 10 7.55 -3.46 17.31
C GLU A 10 6.07 -3.10 17.51
N GLU A 11 5.56 -2.12 16.77
CA GLU A 11 4.14 -1.74 16.86
C GLU A 11 3.23 -2.83 16.29
N MET A 12 3.65 -3.58 15.26
CA MET A 12 2.89 -4.74 14.77
C MET A 12 2.83 -5.86 15.81
N ALA A 13 3.94 -6.18 16.47
CA ALA A 13 4.00 -7.19 17.54
C ALA A 13 3.12 -6.79 18.72
N LYS A 14 3.20 -5.52 19.13
CA LYS A 14 2.35 -4.95 20.18
C LYS A 14 0.87 -4.96 19.80
N PHE A 15 0.52 -4.66 18.56
CA PHE A 15 -0.85 -4.75 18.06
C PHE A 15 -1.36 -6.19 18.10
N ARG A 16 -0.56 -7.17 17.67
CA ARG A 16 -0.87 -8.60 17.80
C ARG A 16 -1.16 -8.97 19.26
N GLU A 17 -0.25 -8.62 20.17
CA GLU A 17 -0.40 -8.93 21.61
C GLU A 17 -1.68 -8.32 22.19
N GLN A 18 -2.03 -7.11 21.79
CA GLN A 18 -3.29 -6.47 22.18
C GLN A 18 -4.51 -7.24 21.67
N LEU A 19 -4.48 -7.75 20.44
CA LEU A 19 -5.56 -8.56 19.88
C LEU A 19 -5.68 -9.90 20.62
N ASP A 20 -4.58 -10.59 20.89
CA ASP A 20 -4.58 -11.87 21.62
C ASP A 20 -5.03 -11.71 23.08
N ALA A 21 -4.75 -10.55 23.70
CA ALA A 21 -5.20 -10.24 25.05
C ALA A 21 -6.69 -9.85 25.14
N ARG A 22 -7.38 -9.63 24.00
CA ARG A 22 -8.81 -9.26 24.03
C ARG A 22 -9.66 -10.41 24.54
N ARG A 23 -10.53 -10.11 25.49
CA ARG A 23 -11.55 -11.05 26.00
C ARG A 23 -12.76 -11.21 25.06
N VAL A 24 -12.92 -10.29 24.12
CA VAL A 24 -14.05 -10.26 23.17
C VAL A 24 -13.57 -10.78 21.82
N PRO A 25 -14.36 -11.61 21.10
CA PRO A 25 -14.00 -12.10 19.78
C PRO A 25 -13.68 -10.96 18.81
N VAL A 26 -12.60 -11.13 18.04
CA VAL A 26 -12.21 -10.24 16.95
C VAL A 26 -12.72 -10.84 15.63
N SER A 27 -13.43 -10.04 14.83
CA SER A 27 -14.00 -10.49 13.55
C SER A 27 -13.03 -10.33 12.38
N CYS A 28 -12.16 -9.33 12.41
CA CYS A 28 -11.11 -9.06 11.44
C CYS A 28 -10.07 -8.08 12.04
N ALA A 29 -8.94 -7.93 11.37
CA ALA A 29 -8.00 -6.84 11.60
C ALA A 29 -7.76 -6.06 10.32
N LEU A 30 -7.65 -4.74 10.44
CA LEU A 30 -7.27 -3.84 9.35
C LEU A 30 -6.05 -3.03 9.79
N VAL A 31 -5.01 -3.06 8.96
CA VAL A 31 -3.76 -2.34 9.15
C VAL A 31 -3.57 -1.40 7.98
N ALA A 32 -3.40 -0.10 8.25
CA ALA A 32 -3.04 0.89 7.25
C ALA A 32 -1.58 1.31 7.44
N LEU A 33 -0.75 1.03 6.43
CA LEU A 33 0.67 1.37 6.39
C LEU A 33 0.87 2.52 5.41
N MET A 34 1.25 3.69 5.92
CA MET A 34 1.48 4.89 5.13
C MET A 34 2.91 5.35 5.35
N ALA A 35 3.78 5.14 4.37
CA ALA A 35 5.21 5.41 4.47
C ALA A 35 5.81 5.74 3.10
N HIS A 36 7.07 6.16 3.08
CA HIS A 36 7.85 6.10 1.85
C HIS A 36 8.03 4.66 1.39
N GLY A 37 8.19 4.51 0.08
CA GLY A 37 8.44 3.24 -0.55
C GLY A 37 9.88 3.11 -1.06
N GLY A 38 10.46 1.92 -0.88
CA GLY A 38 11.70 1.52 -1.50
C GLY A 38 11.51 1.13 -2.98
N PRO A 39 12.61 0.86 -3.70
CA PRO A 39 12.59 0.59 -5.14
C PRO A 39 11.83 -0.70 -5.52
N GLN A 40 11.59 -1.60 -4.56
CA GLN A 40 10.90 -2.87 -4.78
C GLN A 40 9.66 -3.02 -3.88
N GLY A 41 9.12 -1.92 -3.35
CA GLY A 41 7.91 -1.93 -2.51
C GLY A 41 8.14 -2.13 -1.01
N GLN A 42 9.38 -2.02 -0.55
CA GLN A 42 9.71 -1.90 0.87
C GLN A 42 9.04 -0.67 1.50
N LEU A 43 8.79 -0.70 2.80
CA LEU A 43 8.52 0.51 3.59
C LEU A 43 9.85 1.07 4.09
N LEU A 44 10.06 2.38 3.94
CA LEU A 44 11.27 3.04 4.45
C LEU A 44 11.00 3.69 5.82
N GLY A 45 11.86 3.38 6.78
CA GLY A 45 11.92 4.07 8.06
C GLY A 45 12.70 5.39 7.97
N ALA A 46 12.56 6.24 9.00
CA ALA A 46 13.26 7.52 9.11
C ALA A 46 14.80 7.38 9.18
N ASP A 47 15.29 6.19 9.54
CA ASP A 47 16.69 5.76 9.52
C ASP A 47 17.18 5.33 8.13
N GLY A 48 16.32 5.38 7.11
CA GLY A 48 16.61 4.91 5.75
C GLY A 48 16.71 3.39 5.65
N GLN A 49 16.39 2.66 6.72
CA GLN A 49 16.31 1.21 6.71
C GLN A 49 14.98 0.76 6.10
N GLU A 50 14.98 -0.43 5.51
CA GLU A 50 13.87 -0.96 4.74
C GLU A 50 13.16 -2.08 5.49
N VAL A 51 11.82 -2.11 5.41
CA VAL A 51 10.98 -3.18 5.96
C VAL A 51 10.12 -3.76 4.86
N GLN A 52 10.25 -5.07 4.65
CA GLN A 52 9.34 -5.80 3.76
C GLN A 52 7.95 -5.90 4.41
N PRO A 53 6.87 -5.46 3.74
CA PRO A 53 5.52 -5.59 4.28
C PRO A 53 5.16 -7.02 4.71
N GLU A 54 5.73 -8.01 4.03
CA GLU A 54 5.54 -9.44 4.30
C GLU A 54 5.99 -9.83 5.71
N VAL A 55 6.99 -9.14 6.27
CA VAL A 55 7.43 -9.36 7.66
C VAL A 55 6.34 -8.93 8.64
N LEU A 56 5.65 -7.81 8.36
CA LEU A 56 4.55 -7.31 9.19
C LEU A 56 3.32 -8.21 9.07
N VAL A 57 3.04 -8.70 7.86
CA VAL A 57 2.00 -9.69 7.61
C VAL A 57 2.28 -10.97 8.39
N GLN A 58 3.50 -11.50 8.31
CA GLN A 58 3.91 -12.68 9.05
C GLN A 58 3.79 -12.50 10.57
N GLU A 59 4.06 -11.30 11.08
CA GLU A 59 3.91 -11.01 12.51
C GLU A 59 2.44 -11.08 12.96
N LEU A 60 1.52 -10.47 12.19
CA LEU A 60 0.08 -10.54 12.47
C LEU A 60 -0.52 -11.93 12.19
N SER A 61 0.11 -12.70 11.32
CA SER A 61 -0.26 -14.09 11.05
C SER A 61 -0.16 -14.98 12.27
N ARG A 62 0.75 -14.67 13.20
CA ARG A 62 0.93 -15.37 14.48
C ARG A 62 -0.14 -15.04 15.52
N CYS A 63 -1.08 -14.13 15.23
CA CYS A 63 -2.15 -13.77 16.14
C CYS A 63 -3.19 -14.90 16.27
N GLY A 64 -3.31 -15.46 17.46
CA GLY A 64 -4.30 -16.50 17.77
C GLY A 64 -5.74 -16.00 17.65
N ALA A 65 -6.00 -14.74 18.01
CA ALA A 65 -7.33 -14.13 17.89
C ALA A 65 -7.81 -13.96 16.44
N LEU A 66 -6.91 -14.03 15.45
CA LEU A 66 -7.20 -13.87 14.03
C LEU A 66 -7.16 -15.17 13.23
N VAL A 67 -7.13 -16.34 13.88
CA VAL A 67 -7.22 -17.63 13.16
C VAL A 67 -8.58 -17.74 12.47
N GLY A 68 -8.59 -17.93 11.15
CA GLY A 68 -9.82 -17.96 10.35
C GLY A 68 -10.52 -16.60 10.22
N ARG A 69 -9.81 -15.49 10.51
CA ARG A 69 -10.34 -14.13 10.47
C ARG A 69 -9.59 -13.29 9.44
N PRO A 70 -10.28 -12.45 8.65
CA PRO A 70 -9.63 -11.59 7.65
C PRO A 70 -8.58 -10.65 8.26
N LYS A 71 -7.42 -10.57 7.62
CA LYS A 71 -6.29 -9.68 7.92
C LYS A 71 -6.06 -8.78 6.70
N ILE A 72 -6.51 -7.53 6.81
CA ILE A 72 -6.53 -6.58 5.69
C ILE A 72 -5.39 -5.59 5.87
N PHE A 73 -4.51 -5.50 4.87
CA PHE A 73 -3.40 -4.56 4.83
C PHE A 73 -3.62 -3.55 3.70
N LEU A 74 -3.66 -2.27 4.05
CA LEU A 74 -3.72 -1.16 3.11
C LEU A 74 -2.34 -0.50 3.07
N LEU A 75 -1.71 -0.47 1.89
CA LEU A 75 -0.35 0.02 1.72
C LEU A 75 -0.33 1.26 0.82
N GLN A 76 -0.20 2.42 1.46
CA GLN A 76 0.10 3.70 0.81
C GLN A 76 1.62 3.91 0.89
N ALA A 77 2.34 3.35 -0.06
CA ALA A 77 3.77 3.52 -0.22
C ALA A 77 4.15 3.34 -1.69
N CYS A 78 5.24 3.99 -2.11
CA CYS A 78 5.79 3.76 -3.45
C CYS A 78 6.23 2.29 -3.60
N ARG A 79 6.19 1.77 -4.82
CA ARG A 79 6.70 0.44 -5.15
C ARG A 79 7.77 0.47 -6.24
N GLY A 80 8.42 1.62 -6.36
CA GLY A 80 9.35 1.98 -7.41
C GLY A 80 9.30 3.48 -7.69
N GLY A 81 9.91 3.90 -8.79
CA GLY A 81 10.07 5.31 -9.14
C GLY A 81 9.59 5.66 -10.54
N HIS A 82 8.93 4.74 -11.25
CA HIS A 82 8.30 5.09 -12.51
C HIS A 82 7.16 6.06 -12.25
N ARG A 83 7.33 7.28 -12.78
CA ARG A 83 6.31 8.33 -12.83
C ARG A 83 5.66 8.32 -14.21
N ASP A 84 4.40 8.74 -14.26
CA ASP A 84 3.65 8.79 -15.51
C ASP A 84 4.29 9.76 -16.52
N ALA A 85 4.16 9.42 -17.81
CA ALA A 85 4.69 10.19 -18.94
C ALA A 85 3.92 11.52 -19.11
N GLY A 86 4.27 12.47 -18.25
CA GLY A 86 3.73 13.82 -18.12
C GLY A 86 4.50 14.65 -17.08
N MET A 87 5.31 14.00 -16.24
CA MET A 87 6.20 14.62 -15.26
C MET A 87 7.61 14.82 -15.83
N GLY A 88 7.90 16.03 -16.32
CA GLY A 88 9.28 16.47 -16.53
C GLY A 88 10.01 16.65 -15.19
N PRO A 89 11.27 16.20 -15.03
CA PRO A 89 11.97 16.34 -13.77
C PRO A 89 12.76 17.67 -13.69
N THR A 90 12.57 18.43 -12.62
CA THR A 90 13.64 19.28 -12.04
C THR A 90 14.40 18.39 -11.07
N ALA A 91 15.39 17.62 -11.55
CA ALA A 91 16.12 16.67 -10.72
C ALA A 91 17.60 17.04 -10.52
N LEU A 92 18.03 16.85 -9.27
CA LEU A 92 19.44 16.73 -8.87
C LEU A 92 20.10 15.48 -9.49
N PRO A 93 21.44 15.45 -9.60
CA PRO A 93 22.16 14.69 -10.63
C PRO A 93 22.19 13.16 -10.53
N TRP A 94 21.91 12.54 -9.37
CA TRP A 94 22.01 11.07 -9.22
C TRP A 94 20.74 10.31 -9.70
N PHE A 95 19.63 11.01 -9.95
CA PHE A 95 18.31 10.46 -10.32
C PHE A 95 18.16 10.07 -11.80
N TRP A 96 19.01 10.59 -12.70
CA TRP A 96 18.83 10.49 -14.15
C TRP A 96 19.02 9.08 -14.75
N ARG A 97 19.69 8.15 -14.04
CA ARG A 97 19.99 6.82 -14.59
C ARG A 97 18.77 5.88 -14.63
N TRP A 98 17.66 6.24 -13.98
CA TRP A 98 16.48 5.38 -13.81
C TRP A 98 15.21 5.85 -14.59
N LEU A 99 15.27 7.01 -15.24
CA LEU A 99 14.07 7.74 -15.72
C LEU A 99 13.63 7.51 -17.18
N ARG A 100 14.24 6.61 -17.95
CA ARG A 100 13.79 6.38 -19.34
C ARG A 100 12.67 5.34 -19.39
N ALA A 101 11.42 5.80 -19.40
CA ALA A 101 10.26 5.03 -19.87
C ALA A 101 9.78 5.58 -21.25
N PRO A 102 9.37 4.72 -22.19
CA PRO A 102 8.81 5.13 -23.49
C PRO A 102 7.38 5.70 -23.34
N PRO A 103 6.91 6.54 -24.30
CA PRO A 103 5.64 7.23 -24.18
C PRO A 103 4.45 6.34 -24.60
N ALA A 104 3.30 6.59 -23.96
CA ALA A 104 1.96 6.09 -24.26
C ALA A 104 1.57 4.69 -23.70
N THR A 105 1.27 4.63 -22.41
CA THR A 105 0.31 3.67 -21.81
C THR A 105 -0.46 4.36 -20.68
N PRO A 106 -1.71 3.97 -20.37
CA PRO A 106 -2.40 4.44 -19.16
C PRO A 106 -1.52 4.18 -17.95
N SER A 107 -1.35 5.22 -17.14
CA SER A 107 -0.55 5.32 -15.93
C SER A 107 -0.73 4.10 -15.05
N GLN A 108 0.25 3.20 -15.03
CA GLN A 108 0.25 2.05 -14.11
C GLN A 108 0.19 2.51 -12.63
N ALA A 109 0.49 3.78 -12.35
CA ALA A 109 0.31 4.41 -11.06
C ALA A 109 -1.16 4.69 -10.65
N ASP A 110 -2.15 4.49 -11.54
CA ASP A 110 -3.59 4.53 -11.22
C ASP A 110 -4.17 3.16 -10.85
N VAL A 111 -3.38 2.11 -11.03
CA VAL A 111 -3.82 0.74 -10.78
C VAL A 111 -3.54 0.41 -9.32
N ILE A 112 -4.61 0.18 -8.56
CA ILE A 112 -4.52 -0.45 -7.25
C ILE A 112 -4.21 -1.92 -7.47
N GLN A 113 -3.16 -2.44 -6.84
CA GLN A 113 -2.87 -3.86 -6.84
C GLN A 113 -3.45 -4.53 -5.60
N ILE A 114 -4.26 -5.57 -5.81
CA ILE A 114 -4.91 -6.33 -4.75
C ILE A 114 -4.40 -7.76 -4.80
N TYR A 115 -3.89 -8.25 -3.68
CA TYR A 115 -3.49 -9.63 -3.50
C TYR A 115 -4.38 -10.25 -2.42
N ALA A 116 -5.12 -11.29 -2.80
CA ALA A 116 -5.84 -12.16 -1.87
C ALA A 116 -5.14 -13.52 -1.93
N ASP A 117 -4.58 -13.99 -0.81
CA ASP A 117 -3.81 -15.24 -0.84
C ASP A 117 -4.73 -16.47 -1.00
N VAL A 118 -4.45 -17.23 -2.06
CA VAL A 118 -4.55 -18.69 -2.13
C VAL A 118 -3.17 -19.17 -2.54
N GLN A 119 -2.34 -19.55 -1.56
CA GLN A 119 -1.02 -20.20 -1.67
C GLN A 119 -0.14 -19.82 -2.89
N GLY A 120 0.94 -19.07 -2.65
CA GLY A 120 2.23 -19.36 -3.31
C GLY A 120 2.85 -18.33 -4.23
N SER A 121 2.89 -17.05 -3.84
CA SER A 121 3.65 -16.00 -4.57
C SER A 121 4.78 -15.37 -3.74
N PHE A 122 5.40 -16.13 -2.82
CA PHE A 122 6.59 -15.65 -2.10
C PHE A 122 7.86 -16.24 -2.73
N PRO A 123 8.94 -15.44 -2.94
CA PRO A 123 10.19 -15.91 -3.55
C PRO A 123 10.91 -16.99 -2.73
N ARG A 124 10.43 -17.25 -1.52
CA ARG A 124 10.74 -18.46 -0.74
C ARG A 124 9.50 -19.33 -0.79
N GLY A 125 9.56 -20.41 -1.58
CA GLY A 125 8.43 -21.30 -1.82
C GLY A 125 7.78 -21.83 -0.53
N PRO A 126 6.56 -22.38 -0.62
CA PRO A 126 5.78 -22.78 0.55
C PRO A 126 6.55 -23.81 1.40
N ILE A 127 6.58 -23.59 2.72
CA ILE A 127 6.82 -24.70 3.65
C ILE A 127 5.56 -25.56 3.61
N PRO A 128 5.63 -26.86 3.28
CA PRO A 128 4.45 -27.71 3.29
C PRO A 128 3.87 -27.77 4.71
N GLY A 129 2.70 -27.16 4.91
CA GLY A 129 1.93 -27.24 6.16
C GLY A 129 1.73 -25.95 6.97
N SER A 130 2.26 -24.79 6.56
CA SER A 130 1.95 -23.53 7.27
C SER A 130 0.64 -22.91 6.76
N SER A 131 -0.43 -23.05 7.54
CA SER A 131 -1.71 -22.33 7.39
C SER A 131 -1.59 -20.81 7.63
N ASP A 132 -0.38 -20.34 7.94
CA ASP A 132 -0.10 -19.03 8.51
C ASP A 132 -0.38 -17.86 7.55
N GLN A 133 -0.68 -18.12 6.27
CA GLN A 133 -0.97 -17.08 5.26
C GLN A 133 -2.41 -17.08 4.74
N ALA A 134 -3.31 -17.86 5.34
CA ALA A 134 -4.73 -17.80 4.99
C ALA A 134 -5.39 -16.49 5.48
N ASP A 135 -6.47 -16.10 4.80
CA ASP A 135 -7.34 -14.97 5.15
C ASP A 135 -6.67 -13.58 5.06
N ILE A 136 -5.66 -13.42 4.20
CA ILE A 136 -4.94 -12.15 4.02
C ILE A 136 -5.39 -11.44 2.75
N LEU A 137 -5.70 -10.15 2.89
CA LEU A 137 -5.95 -9.22 1.78
C LEU A 137 -4.95 -8.08 1.85
N MET A 138 -4.11 -7.92 0.82
CA MET A 138 -3.20 -6.78 0.69
C MET A 138 -3.65 -5.88 -0.45
N VAL A 139 -3.79 -4.59 -0.19
CA VAL A 139 -4.22 -3.58 -1.14
C VAL A 139 -3.14 -2.51 -1.22
N TYR A 140 -2.53 -2.36 -2.39
CA TYR A 140 -1.46 -1.41 -2.64
C TYR A 140 -1.96 -0.23 -3.46
N ALA A 141 -1.66 0.97 -2.99
CA ALA A 141 -2.04 2.22 -3.63
C ALA A 141 -1.37 2.46 -4.99
N ALA A 142 -0.29 1.73 -5.29
CA ALA A 142 0.46 1.81 -6.53
C ALA A 142 0.78 0.41 -7.05
N ALA A 143 0.88 0.29 -8.37
CA ALA A 143 1.43 -0.90 -8.99
C ALA A 143 2.93 -1.05 -8.72
N GLU A 144 3.44 -2.27 -8.80
CA GLU A 144 4.87 -2.55 -8.79
C GLU A 144 5.62 -1.68 -9.81
N GLY A 145 6.75 -1.11 -9.40
CA GLY A 145 7.53 -0.15 -10.18
C GLY A 145 7.02 1.29 -10.11
N CYS A 146 5.80 1.54 -9.64
CA CYS A 146 5.14 2.85 -9.69
C CYS A 146 5.19 3.62 -8.35
N VAL A 147 4.89 4.92 -8.44
CA VAL A 147 4.80 5.84 -7.30
C VAL A 147 3.38 5.86 -6.73
N ALA A 148 3.26 5.94 -5.40
CA ALA A 148 2.01 6.25 -4.73
C ALA A 148 1.95 7.76 -4.41
N TYR A 149 0.94 8.46 -4.93
CA TYR A 149 0.85 9.91 -4.84
C TYR A 149 0.20 10.40 -3.53
N ARG A 150 0.65 11.56 -3.06
CA ARG A 150 0.10 12.29 -1.91
C ARG A 150 0.36 13.80 -2.09
N ASP A 151 -0.59 14.61 -1.63
CA ASP A 151 -0.46 16.07 -1.55
C ASP A 151 -0.77 16.59 -0.13
N GLU A 152 -0.93 17.91 0.00
CA GLU A 152 -1.30 18.56 1.27
C GLU A 152 -2.70 18.16 1.78
N LYS A 153 -3.60 17.72 0.90
CA LYS A 153 -4.95 17.24 1.25
C LYS A 153 -4.93 15.77 1.65
N GLY A 154 -3.96 15.01 1.16
CA GLY A 154 -3.73 13.62 1.53
C GLY A 154 -3.43 12.73 0.34
N SER A 155 -3.61 11.42 0.52
CA SER A 155 -3.51 10.46 -0.58
C SER A 155 -4.86 10.36 -1.29
N ASP A 156 -4.88 10.48 -2.61
CA ASP A 156 -6.09 10.25 -3.41
C ASP A 156 -6.66 8.86 -3.17
N PHE A 157 -5.78 7.85 -3.04
CA PHE A 157 -6.19 6.47 -2.72
C PHE A 157 -6.90 6.40 -1.38
N ILE A 158 -6.33 6.95 -0.31
CA ILE A 158 -6.92 6.89 1.03
C ILE A 158 -8.20 7.72 1.10
N GLN A 159 -8.23 8.90 0.48
CA GLN A 159 -9.43 9.75 0.43
C GLN A 159 -10.58 9.03 -0.28
N THR A 160 -10.32 8.53 -1.49
CA THR A 160 -11.30 7.80 -2.30
C THR A 160 -11.80 6.56 -1.57
N LEU A 161 -10.89 5.80 -0.95
CA LEU A 161 -11.22 4.63 -0.15
C LEU A 161 -12.20 4.96 0.98
N VAL A 162 -11.93 6.02 1.73
CA VAL A 162 -12.78 6.45 2.84
C VAL A 162 -14.14 6.94 2.34
N GLU A 163 -14.20 7.63 1.21
CA GLU A 163 -15.46 8.07 0.60
C GLU A 163 -16.33 6.89 0.15
N VAL A 164 -15.75 5.94 -0.57
CA VAL A 164 -16.43 4.73 -1.06
C VAL A 164 -16.93 3.87 0.10
N LEU A 165 -16.10 3.66 1.13
CA LEU A 165 -16.49 2.93 2.34
C LEU A 165 -17.64 3.61 3.10
N ARG A 166 -17.65 4.94 3.18
CA ARG A 166 -18.72 5.69 3.86
C ARG A 166 -20.02 5.69 3.08
N ALA A 167 -19.94 5.69 1.74
CA ALA A 167 -21.11 5.68 0.88
C ALA A 167 -21.88 4.36 0.97
N ASP A 168 -21.17 3.22 1.03
CA ASP A 168 -21.79 1.91 1.14
C ASP A 168 -20.99 0.94 2.06
N PRO A 169 -21.08 1.11 3.39
CA PRO A 169 -20.29 0.32 4.34
C PRO A 169 -20.72 -1.15 4.45
N ARG A 170 -21.82 -1.55 3.78
CA ARG A 170 -22.35 -2.92 3.82
C ARG A 170 -21.96 -3.76 2.61
N ARG A 171 -21.39 -3.12 1.58
CA ARG A 171 -20.95 -3.78 0.35
C ARG A 171 -19.73 -4.64 0.61
N ASP A 172 -19.56 -5.67 -0.22
CA ASP A 172 -18.39 -6.54 -0.16
C ASP A 172 -17.09 -5.72 -0.35
N LEU A 173 -16.05 -6.05 0.41
CA LEU A 173 -14.82 -5.28 0.44
C LEU A 173 -14.10 -5.29 -0.92
N LEU A 174 -14.11 -6.40 -1.66
CA LEU A 174 -13.47 -6.47 -2.97
C LEU A 174 -14.24 -5.63 -4.00
N GLU A 175 -15.57 -5.62 -3.90
CA GLU A 175 -16.38 -4.72 -4.72
C GLU A 175 -16.12 -3.24 -4.38
N LEU A 176 -15.96 -2.91 -3.10
CA LEU A 176 -15.57 -1.57 -2.68
C LEU A 176 -14.19 -1.20 -3.22
N MET A 177 -13.19 -2.10 -3.16
CA MET A 177 -11.87 -1.83 -3.72
C MET A 177 -11.93 -1.65 -5.25
N THR A 178 -12.80 -2.39 -5.93
CA THR A 178 -13.05 -2.22 -7.37
C THR A 178 -13.62 -0.84 -7.67
N GLU A 179 -14.56 -0.37 -6.85
CA GLU A 179 -15.14 0.96 -6.96
C GLU A 179 -14.11 2.06 -6.69
N VAL A 180 -13.22 1.89 -5.71
CA VAL A 180 -12.10 2.82 -5.47
C VAL A 180 -11.22 2.94 -6.71
N GLY A 181 -10.88 1.82 -7.37
CA GLY A 181 -10.11 1.85 -8.62
C GLY A 181 -10.83 2.60 -9.75
N ARG A 182 -12.16 2.49 -9.82
CA ARG A 182 -13.00 3.20 -10.79
C ARG A 182 -13.01 4.72 -10.53
N GLU A 183 -13.14 5.12 -9.28
CA GLU A 183 -13.17 6.54 -8.89
C GLU A 183 -11.81 7.21 -9.03
N LEU A 184 -10.70 6.55 -8.67
CA LEU A 184 -9.35 7.07 -8.88
C LEU A 184 -9.07 7.39 -10.36
N LYS A 185 -9.42 6.45 -11.25
CA LYS A 185 -9.31 6.67 -12.69
C LYS A 185 -10.12 7.88 -13.14
N THR A 186 -11.31 8.07 -12.57
CA THR A 186 -12.20 9.19 -12.91
C THR A 186 -11.66 10.52 -12.39
N LEU A 187 -11.12 10.55 -11.16
CA LEU A 187 -10.49 11.72 -10.56
C LEU A 187 -9.31 12.22 -11.40
N ARG A 188 -8.44 11.32 -11.88
CA ARG A 188 -7.30 11.70 -12.73
C ARG A 188 -7.71 12.18 -14.13
N LEU A 189 -8.79 11.62 -14.71
CA LEU A 189 -9.34 12.12 -15.97
C LEU A 189 -9.96 13.52 -15.83
N ARG A 190 -10.63 13.81 -14.70
CA ARG A 190 -11.28 15.12 -14.45
C ARG A 190 -10.29 16.23 -14.15
N THR A 191 -9.22 15.91 -13.43
CA THR A 191 -8.20 16.88 -13.02
C THR A 191 -7.21 17.21 -14.13
N GLY A 192 -7.21 16.48 -15.25
CA GLY A 192 -6.52 16.86 -16.48
C GLY A 192 -5.08 17.30 -16.25
N TRP A 193 -4.29 16.50 -15.55
CA TRP A 193 -2.97 16.89 -15.03
C TRP A 193 -2.09 17.54 -16.09
N SER A 194 -1.97 18.87 -16.00
CA SER A 194 -0.94 19.66 -16.67
C SER A 194 0.27 19.75 -15.74
N ALA A 195 1.48 19.82 -16.30
CA ALA A 195 2.73 19.88 -15.56
C ALA A 195 2.84 21.00 -14.49
N ALA A 196 1.91 21.97 -14.48
CA ALA A 196 1.87 23.10 -13.55
C ALA A 196 1.19 22.80 -12.20
N ASP A 197 0.27 21.83 -12.12
CA ASP A 197 -0.48 21.52 -10.88
C ASP A 197 0.34 20.67 -9.89
N LEU A 198 1.56 20.31 -10.26
CA LEU A 198 2.40 19.32 -9.59
C LEU A 198 3.54 19.89 -8.76
N SER A 199 3.60 21.22 -8.56
CA SER A 199 4.58 21.84 -7.66
C SER A 199 4.33 21.56 -6.18
N GLY A 200 3.19 20.97 -5.82
CA GLY A 200 2.79 20.64 -4.45
C GLY A 200 2.64 19.15 -4.11
N GLN A 201 2.90 18.23 -5.06
CA GLN A 201 2.76 16.79 -4.83
C GLN A 201 4.13 16.13 -4.65
N SER A 202 4.32 15.40 -3.55
CA SER A 202 5.54 14.66 -3.25
C SER A 202 5.36 13.15 -3.45
N ALA A 203 6.40 12.49 -3.93
CA ALA A 203 6.42 11.04 -4.15
C ALA A 203 6.82 10.32 -2.86
N GLY A 204 5.89 10.20 -1.91
CA GLY A 204 6.18 9.76 -0.54
C GLY A 204 7.03 10.82 0.19
N VAL A 205 6.56 11.23 1.39
CA VAL A 205 6.90 12.45 2.19
C VAL A 205 7.35 13.67 1.39
#